data_AF-A0A0D2YHW7-F1
#
_entry.id   AF-A0A0D2YHW7-F1
#
_cell.length_a   1.000
_cell.length_b   1.000
_cell.length_c   1.000
_cell.angle_alpha   90.00
_cell.angle_beta   90.00
_cell.angle_gamma   90.00
#
_symmetry.space_group_name_H-M   'P 1'
#
loop_
_entity.id
_entity.type
_entity.pdbx_description
1 polymer ?
#
loop_
_entity_poly.entity_id
_entity_poly.type
_entity_poly.pdbx_seq_one_letter_code
_entity_poly.pdbx_strand_id
1 'polypeptide(L)'
;MLCLDIPVPRCVQKLIFEPPVCLSTLQDIKAVNLIRKFGDEFGRRRDEIDQACSLASGLSDVVILLERPHESQTYHGTFGEFVKRCKTLKSVDELIRFSSKGARSIHTVTVLDALCFKPQDSTPIKEELAGVQANEQL
;
A
#
# COMPACT_ATOMS: atom_id res chain seq x y z
N MET A 1 13.25 -19.91 13.06
CA MET A 1 12.10 -19.16 12.52
C MET A 1 12.49 -18.64 11.16
N LEU A 2 11.61 -18.78 10.17
CA LEU A 2 11.76 -18.22 8.82
C LEU A 2 10.79 -17.05 8.67
N CYS A 3 11.18 -16.03 7.91
CA CYS A 3 10.31 -14.95 7.44
C CYS A 3 10.64 -14.75 5.95
N LEU A 4 9.65 -14.85 5.06
CA LEU A 4 9.89 -14.80 3.61
C LEU A 4 10.92 -15.84 3.13
N ASP A 5 10.88 -17.04 3.72
CA ASP A 5 11.89 -18.11 3.51
C ASP A 5 13.33 -17.76 3.93
N ILE A 6 13.54 -16.62 4.60
CA ILE A 6 14.85 -16.18 5.08
C ILE A 6 15.03 -16.59 6.54
N PRO A 7 16.14 -17.27 6.90
CA PRO A 7 16.50 -17.54 8.28
C PRO A 7 16.73 -16.24 9.06
N VAL A 8 15.97 -16.04 10.12
CA VAL A 8 16.07 -14.83 10.94
C VAL A 8 17.13 -15.01 12.02
N PRO A 9 18.16 -14.15 12.10
CA PRO A 9 19.16 -14.21 13.17
C PRO A 9 18.54 -14.08 14.57
N ARG A 10 19.12 -14.76 15.57
CA ARG A 10 18.63 -14.72 16.96
C ARG A 10 18.59 -13.30 17.55
N CYS A 11 19.51 -12.42 17.17
CA CYS A 11 19.51 -11.03 17.63
C CYS A 11 18.26 -10.28 17.16
N VAL A 12 17.86 -10.43 15.90
CA VAL A 12 16.66 -9.81 15.34
C VAL A 12 15.40 -10.38 16.00
N GLN A 13 15.34 -11.70 16.24
CA GLN A 13 14.20 -12.32 16.93
C GLN A 13 13.93 -11.71 18.32
N LYS A 14 14.98 -11.26 19.02
CA LYS A 14 14.85 -10.58 20.32
C LYS A 14 14.31 -9.16 20.21
N LEU A 15 14.42 -8.51 19.05
CA LEU A 15 13.90 -7.16 18.80
C LEU A 15 12.41 -7.16 18.49
N ILE A 16 11.82 -8.32 18.19
CA ILE A 16 10.39 -8.43 17.88
C ILE A 16 9.60 -8.34 19.18
N PHE A 17 8.68 -7.39 19.26
CA PHE A 17 7.77 -7.22 20.39
C PHE A 17 6.33 -7.21 19.89
N GLU A 18 5.41 -7.57 20.78
CA GLU A 18 3.99 -7.41 20.51
C GLU A 18 3.66 -5.92 20.58
N PRO A 19 3.08 -5.33 19.52
CA PRO A 19 2.74 -3.92 19.52
C PRO A 19 1.65 -3.63 20.56
N PRO A 20 1.60 -2.39 21.10
CA PRO A 20 0.53 -1.99 21.99
C PRO A 20 -0.84 -2.08 21.29
N VAL A 21 -1.89 -2.26 22.08
CA VAL A 21 -3.26 -2.23 21.56
C VAL A 21 -3.54 -0.85 20.97
N CYS A 22 -4.01 -0.82 19.73
CA CYS A 22 -4.46 0.37 19.05
C CYS A 22 -5.97 0.23 18.79
N LEU A 23 -6.69 1.35 18.94
CA LEU A 23 -8.13 1.43 18.67
C LEU A 23 -8.35 2.24 17.41
N SER A 24 -9.37 1.84 16.64
CA SER A 24 -9.73 2.59 15.44
C SER A 24 -10.23 3.99 15.80
N THR A 25 -9.86 4.96 14.97
CA THR A 25 -10.22 6.36 15.10
C THR A 25 -11.11 6.81 13.95
N LEU A 26 -11.76 7.96 14.12
CA LEU A 26 -12.50 8.62 13.04
C LEU A 26 -11.58 8.98 11.84
N GLN A 27 -10.27 9.10 12.05
CA GLN A 27 -9.34 9.39 10.95
C GLN A 27 -9.13 8.18 10.04
N ASP A 28 -9.19 6.96 10.57
CA ASP A 28 -9.07 5.74 9.77
C ASP A 28 -10.23 5.65 8.77
N ILE A 29 -11.45 5.95 9.23
CA ILE A 29 -12.65 5.99 8.38
C ILE A 29 -12.53 7.09 7.32
N LYS A 30 -11.99 8.27 7.70
CA LYS A 30 -11.78 9.38 6.75
C LYS A 30 -10.76 9.02 5.67
N ALA A 31 -9.69 8.31 6.02
CA ALA A 31 -8.67 7.87 5.07
C ALA A 31 -9.26 6.92 4.02
N VAL A 32 -10.04 5.92 4.45
CA VAL A 32 -10.74 5.01 3.51
C VAL A 32 -11.69 5.77 2.59
N ASN A 33 -12.45 6.73 3.12
CA ASN A 33 -13.35 7.56 2.30
C ASN A 33 -12.58 8.45 1.30
N LEU A 34 -11.40 8.95 1.67
CA LEU A 34 -10.54 9.72 0.78
C LEU A 34 -10.05 8.86 -0.40
N ILE A 35 -9.61 7.63 -0.12
CA ILE A 35 -9.17 6.67 -1.14
C ILE A 35 -10.32 6.35 -2.11
N ARG A 36 -11.53 6.12 -1.58
CA ARG A 36 -12.71 5.87 -2.41
C ARG A 36 -13.00 7.04 -3.34
N LYS A 37 -13.09 8.25 -2.80
CA LYS A 37 -13.33 9.48 -3.58
C LYS A 37 -12.27 9.68 -4.65
N PHE A 38 -11.00 9.49 -4.31
CA PHE A 38 -9.90 9.59 -5.25
C PHE A 38 -10.04 8.56 -6.38
N GLY A 39 -10.34 7.30 -6.05
CA GLY A 39 -10.59 6.27 -7.05
C GLY A 39 -11.73 6.61 -8.01
N ASP A 40 -12.83 7.13 -7.48
CA ASP A 40 -14.00 7.58 -8.26
C ASP A 40 -13.64 8.77 -9.18
N GLU A 41 -12.93 9.77 -8.67
CA GLU A 41 -12.48 10.95 -9.42
C GLU A 41 -11.57 10.61 -10.60
N PHE A 42 -10.72 9.58 -10.44
CA PHE A 42 -9.79 9.12 -11.48
C PHE A 42 -10.37 8.00 -12.36
N GLY A 43 -11.67 7.68 -12.23
CA GLY A 43 -12.35 6.69 -13.07
C GLY A 43 -11.79 5.27 -12.90
N ARG A 44 -11.29 4.92 -11.71
CA ARG A 44 -10.79 3.57 -11.42
C ARG A 44 -11.91 2.55 -11.43
N ARG A 45 -11.56 1.29 -11.68
CA ARG A 45 -12.55 0.20 -11.62
C ARG A 45 -13.01 -0.01 -10.19
N ARG A 46 -14.29 -0.32 -10.00
CA ARG A 46 -14.88 -0.47 -8.66
C ARG A 46 -14.19 -1.52 -7.81
N ASP A 47 -13.81 -2.66 -8.40
CA ASP A 47 -13.09 -3.73 -7.71
C ASP A 47 -11.69 -3.29 -7.24
N GLU A 48 -10.98 -2.49 -8.03
CA GLU A 48 -9.70 -1.87 -7.65
C GLU A 48 -9.87 -0.92 -6.45
N ILE A 49 -10.89 -0.06 -6.49
CA ILE A 49 -11.23 0.85 -5.38
C ILE A 49 -11.57 0.04 -4.12
N ASP A 50 -12.38 -1.00 -4.25
CA ASP A 50 -12.82 -1.83 -3.12
C ASP A 50 -11.64 -2.56 -2.46
N GLN A 51 -10.70 -3.09 -3.24
CA GLN A 51 -9.49 -3.71 -2.70
C GLN A 51 -8.54 -2.69 -2.06
N ALA A 52 -8.36 -1.51 -2.69
CA ALA A 52 -7.56 -0.43 -2.10
C ALA A 52 -8.16 0.06 -0.77
N CYS A 53 -9.48 0.20 -0.70
CA CYS A 53 -10.19 0.51 0.54
C CYS A 53 -10.01 -0.62 1.58
N SER A 54 -10.08 -1.88 1.16
CA SER A 54 -9.89 -3.04 2.05
C SER A 54 -8.47 -3.09 2.63
N LEU A 55 -7.45 -2.83 1.81
CA LEU A 55 -6.06 -2.69 2.25
C LEU A 55 -5.89 -1.56 3.26
N ALA A 56 -6.60 -0.45 3.07
CA ALA A 56 -6.51 0.72 3.93
C ALA A 56 -7.43 0.67 5.17
N SER A 57 -8.22 -0.40 5.36
CA SER A 57 -9.19 -0.52 6.45
C SER A 57 -8.58 -0.96 7.79
N GLY A 58 -7.26 -1.12 7.85
CA GLY A 58 -6.55 -1.43 9.08
C GLY A 58 -6.42 -0.23 10.03
N LEU A 59 -5.66 -0.43 11.11
CA LEU A 59 -5.36 0.62 12.08
C LEU A 59 -4.21 1.52 11.58
N SER A 60 -4.23 2.79 11.98
CA SER A 60 -3.24 3.80 11.61
C SER A 60 -1.96 3.78 12.47
N ASP A 61 -1.81 2.82 13.37
CA ASP A 61 -0.57 2.64 14.15
C ASP A 61 0.60 2.16 13.28
N VAL A 62 0.31 1.37 12.24
CA VAL A 62 1.28 0.94 11.24
C VAL A 62 0.69 1.17 9.85
N VAL A 63 1.32 2.07 9.10
CA VAL A 63 0.95 2.39 7.71
C VAL A 63 2.06 1.89 6.78
N ILE A 64 1.70 1.05 5.82
CA ILE A 64 2.62 0.54 4.79
C ILE A 64 2.26 1.22 3.48
N LEU A 65 3.23 1.94 2.91
CA LEU A 65 3.10 2.50 1.56
C LEU A 65 3.63 1.48 0.57
N LEU A 66 2.76 0.97 -0.30
CA LEU A 66 3.14 0.09 -1.39
C LEU A 66 3.16 0.88 -2.69
N GLU A 67 4.33 0.99 -3.31
CA GLU A 67 4.44 1.71 -4.58
C GLU A 67 3.72 0.97 -5.73
N ARG A 68 3.81 -0.37 -5.77
CA ARG A 68 3.05 -1.24 -6.69
C ARG A 68 2.80 -2.62 -6.08
N PRO A 69 1.55 -3.09 -5.94
CA PRO A 69 1.29 -4.52 -6.07
C PRO A 69 1.63 -4.95 -7.50
N HIS A 70 2.16 -6.16 -7.67
CA HIS A 70 2.72 -6.68 -8.92
C HIS A 70 1.89 -6.32 -10.18
N GLU A 71 2.53 -6.00 -11.32
CA GLU A 71 1.88 -5.43 -12.51
C GLU A 71 0.76 -6.31 -13.12
N SER A 72 0.81 -7.62 -12.89
CA SER A 72 -0.18 -8.59 -13.36
C SER A 72 -1.32 -8.86 -12.35
N GLN A 73 -1.47 -8.04 -11.31
CA GLN A 73 -2.42 -8.29 -10.24
C GLN A 73 -3.87 -8.09 -10.70
N THR A 74 -4.72 -9.06 -10.41
CA THR A 74 -6.18 -8.94 -10.56
C THR A 74 -6.81 -8.54 -9.23
N TYR A 75 -7.82 -7.67 -9.25
CA TYR A 75 -8.53 -7.15 -8.06
C TYR A 75 -9.83 -7.91 -7.73
N HIS A 76 -10.16 -8.93 -8.52
CA HIS A 76 -11.38 -9.72 -8.34
C HIS A 76 -11.32 -10.67 -7.13
N GLY A 77 -12.49 -10.99 -6.58
CA GLY A 77 -12.67 -11.95 -5.49
C GLY A 77 -12.68 -11.29 -4.11
N THR A 78 -12.69 -12.13 -3.08
CA THR A 78 -12.63 -11.67 -1.69
C THR A 78 -11.26 -11.08 -1.37
N PHE A 79 -11.17 -10.21 -0.35
CA PHE A 79 -9.89 -9.64 0.09
C PHE A 79 -8.85 -10.73 0.42
N GLY A 80 -9.27 -11.81 1.09
CA GLY A 80 -8.39 -12.93 1.41
C GLY A 80 -7.84 -13.65 0.18
N GLU A 81 -8.65 -13.82 -0.87
CA GLU A 81 -8.17 -14.38 -2.15
C GLU A 81 -7.23 -13.42 -2.87
N PHE A 82 -7.57 -12.13 -2.90
CA PHE A 82 -6.74 -11.07 -3.47
C PHE A 82 -5.33 -11.04 -2.85
N VAL A 83 -5.24 -11.03 -1.51
CA VAL A 83 -3.97 -11.08 -0.77
C VAL A 83 -3.19 -12.36 -1.09
N LYS A 84 -3.85 -13.52 -1.07
CA LYS A 84 -3.19 -14.82 -1.33
C LYS A 84 -2.62 -14.93 -2.75
N ARG A 85 -3.32 -14.38 -3.75
CA ARG A 85 -2.85 -14.39 -5.15
C ARG A 85 -1.67 -13.43 -5.37
N CYS A 86 -1.62 -12.32 -4.66
CA CYS A 86 -0.52 -11.37 -4.80
C CYS A 86 0.72 -11.86 -4.06
N LYS A 87 1.81 -12.16 -4.77
CA LYS A 87 3.08 -12.49 -4.11
C LYS A 87 3.55 -11.36 -3.19
N THR A 88 3.44 -10.11 -3.64
CA THR A 88 3.82 -8.92 -2.85
C THR A 88 2.98 -8.82 -1.58
N LEU A 89 1.64 -8.86 -1.67
CA LEU A 89 0.80 -8.73 -0.47
C LEU A 89 0.94 -9.92 0.48
N LYS A 90 1.14 -11.13 -0.05
CA LYS A 90 1.48 -12.30 0.76
C LYS A 90 2.78 -12.08 1.53
N SER A 91 3.83 -11.59 0.87
CA SER A 91 5.10 -11.27 1.53
C SER A 91 4.94 -10.14 2.56
N VAL A 92 4.13 -9.12 2.26
CA VAL A 92 3.81 -8.06 3.22
C VAL A 92 3.11 -8.63 4.45
N ASP A 93 2.10 -9.50 4.28
CA ASP A 93 1.42 -10.16 5.41
C ASP A 93 2.37 -11.00 6.26
N GLU A 94 3.23 -11.80 5.63
CA GLU A 94 4.26 -12.59 6.33
C GLU A 94 5.21 -11.71 7.14
N LEU A 95 5.65 -10.58 6.55
CA LEU A 95 6.53 -9.63 7.23
C LEU A 95 5.85 -8.95 8.43
N ILE A 96 4.58 -8.54 8.29
CA ILE A 96 3.79 -7.93 9.38
C ILE A 96 3.61 -8.92 10.52
N ARG A 97 3.23 -10.16 10.22
CA ARG A 97 3.06 -11.22 11.23
C ARG A 97 4.38 -11.49 11.93
N PHE A 98 5.47 -11.58 11.17
CA PHE A 98 6.79 -11.78 11.74
C PHE A 98 7.18 -10.64 12.68
N SER A 99 7.05 -9.38 12.25
CA SER A 99 7.48 -8.20 13.03
C SER A 99 6.63 -7.93 14.28
N SER A 100 5.44 -8.51 14.36
CA SER A 100 4.49 -8.33 15.47
C SER A 100 4.28 -9.58 16.34
N LYS A 101 5.08 -10.64 16.16
CA LYS A 101 4.83 -11.97 16.77
C LYS A 101 3.44 -12.54 16.47
N GLY A 102 2.87 -12.17 15.33
CA GLY A 102 1.55 -12.62 14.88
C GLY A 102 0.38 -11.81 15.43
N ALA A 103 0.63 -10.79 16.26
CA ALA A 103 -0.42 -9.92 16.78
C ALA A 103 -1.05 -9.02 15.71
N ARG A 104 -0.32 -8.75 14.62
CA ARG A 104 -0.81 -8.01 13.45
C ARG A 104 -0.73 -8.89 12.19
N SER A 105 -1.57 -8.52 11.23
CA SER A 105 -1.58 -9.04 9.87
C SER A 105 -1.97 -7.93 8.90
N ILE A 106 -1.94 -8.20 7.60
CA ILE A 106 -2.42 -7.28 6.56
C ILE A 106 -3.90 -6.90 6.72
N HIS A 107 -4.68 -7.67 7.49
CA HIS A 107 -6.08 -7.36 7.80
C HIS A 107 -6.23 -6.31 8.91
N THR A 108 -5.18 -6.06 9.68
CA THR A 108 -5.23 -5.21 10.88
C THR A 108 -4.39 -3.95 10.76
N VAL A 109 -3.50 -3.89 9.78
CA VAL A 109 -2.65 -2.71 9.52
C VAL A 109 -3.10 -2.02 8.24
N THR A 110 -2.90 -0.72 8.15
CA THR A 110 -3.25 0.04 6.96
C THR A 110 -2.17 -0.13 5.89
N VAL A 111 -2.58 -0.63 4.73
CA VAL A 111 -1.73 -0.71 3.54
C VAL A 111 -2.29 0.23 2.48
N LEU A 112 -1.48 1.19 2.05
CA LEU A 112 -1.84 2.14 1.00
C LEU A 112 -1.22 1.69 -0.30
N ASP A 113 -2.06 1.29 -1.25
CA ASP A 113 -1.66 1.06 -2.63
C ASP A 113 -1.49 2.40 -3.35
N ALA A 114 -0.25 2.87 -3.43
CA ALA A 114 0.09 4.15 -4.02
C ALA A 114 -0.06 4.17 -5.56
N LEU A 115 -0.21 3.02 -6.22
CA LEU A 115 -0.31 2.95 -7.68
C LEU A 115 -1.65 3.49 -8.19
N CYS A 116 -2.74 3.27 -7.44
CA CYS A 116 -4.06 3.84 -7.76
C CYS A 116 -4.00 5.38 -7.94
N PHE A 117 -3.00 6.02 -7.33
CA PHE A 117 -2.76 7.47 -7.35
C PHE A 117 -1.88 7.98 -8.50
N LYS A 118 -1.24 7.10 -9.29
CA LYS A 118 -0.50 7.53 -10.47
C LYS A 118 -1.50 7.76 -11.62
N PRO A 119 -1.62 8.99 -12.18
CA PRO A 119 -2.48 9.21 -13.34
C PRO A 119 -2.13 8.21 -14.45
N GLN A 120 -3.14 7.71 -15.18
CA GLN A 120 -2.87 6.87 -16.34
C GLN A 120 -2.08 7.71 -17.34
N ASP A 121 -0.81 7.36 -17.56
CA ASP A 121 0.02 7.97 -18.60
C ASP A 121 -0.62 7.74 -19.98
N SER A 122 -1.44 8.71 -20.40
CA SER A 122 -1.71 9.00 -21.80
C SER A 122 -1.45 10.46 -22.15
N THR A 123 -0.93 11.25 -21.20
CA THR A 123 -0.31 12.54 -21.50
C THR A 123 1.15 12.46 -21.12
N PRO A 124 2.09 12.51 -22.08
CA PRO A 124 3.49 12.67 -21.73
C PRO A 124 3.58 13.92 -20.87
N ILE A 125 4.25 13.81 -19.73
CA ILE A 125 4.71 14.97 -18.98
C ILE A 125 5.47 15.79 -20.01
N LYS A 126 4.89 16.91 -20.46
CA LYS A 126 5.66 17.93 -21.15
C LYS A 126 6.63 18.41 -20.09
N GLU A 127 7.84 17.87 -20.13
CA GLU A 127 8.99 18.50 -19.51
C GLU A 127 8.92 19.96 -19.94
N GLU A 128 8.57 20.81 -18.99
CA GLU A 128 8.61 22.25 -19.13
C GLU A 128 10.09 22.67 -19.14
N LEU A 129 10.80 22.24 -20.20
CA LEU A 129 11.93 22.96 -20.74
C LEU A 129 11.37 24.20 -21.45
N ALA A 130 10.72 25.08 -20.68
CA ALA A 130 10.52 26.46 -21.08
C ALA A 130 11.91 27.09 -21.06
N GLY A 131 12.42 27.30 -22.27
CA GLY A 131 13.79 27.71 -22.56
C GLY A 131 14.31 28.86 -21.71
N VAL A 132 15.45 28.60 -21.07
CA VAL A 132 16.48 29.62 -20.88
C VAL A 132 17.14 29.84 -22.25
N GLN A 133 16.46 30.57 -23.13
CA GLN A 133 17.08 31.21 -24.30
C GLN A 133 16.36 32.54 -24.56
N ALA A 134 16.86 33.60 -23.92
CA ALA A 134 16.74 34.96 -24.43
C ALA A 134 17.82 35.83 -23.77
N ASN A 135 18.94 36.00 -24.46
CA ASN A 135 19.56 37.29 -24.80
C ASN A 135 21.10 37.22 -24.79
N GLU A 136 21.64 36.81 -25.93
CA GLU A 136 22.87 37.41 -26.45
C GLU A 136 22.59 37.91 -27.88
N GLN A 137 23.02 39.16 -28.13
CA GLN A 137 23.24 39.83 -29.42
C GLN A 137 22.06 40.60 -30.06
N LEU A 138 21.97 41.89 -29.73
CA LEU A 138 22.52 42.99 -30.54
C LEU A 138 22.70 44.27 -29.71
#